data_AF-A0A939C544-F1
#
_entry.id   AF-A0A939C544-F1
#
_cell.length_a   1.000
_cell.length_b   1.000
_cell.length_c   1.000
_cell.angle_alpha   90.00
_cell.angle_beta   90.00
_cell.angle_gamma   90.00
#
_symmetry.space_group_name_H-M   'P 1'
#
loop_
_entity.id
_entity.type
_entity.pdbx_description
1 polymer ?
#
loop_
_entity_poly.entity_id
_entity_poly.type
_entity_poly.pdbx_seq_one_letter_code
_entity_poly.pdbx_strand_id
1 'polypeptide(L)' 'MPQKENRKIVRIGKTSLGIILPKAWLRYFSINAGDEVEVISNGHITVRPLITKTNNAGPFSSEESA' A
#
# COMPACT_ATOMS: atom_id res chain seq x y z
N MET A 1 0.39 16.10 7.41
CA MET A 1 1.72 16.69 7.13
C MET A 1 2.43 15.83 6.10
N PRO A 2 3.11 16.41 5.09
CA PRO A 2 3.90 15.63 4.15
C PRO A 2 5.11 15.02 4.88
N GLN A 3 5.27 13.70 4.80
CA GLN A 3 6.44 12.99 5.33
C GLN A 3 7.46 12.81 4.21
N LYS A 4 8.72 13.22 4.45
CA LYS A 4 9.84 13.04 3.53
C LYS A 4 10.95 12.28 4.23
N GLU A 5 11.34 11.14 3.68
CA GLU A 5 12.40 10.30 4.21
C GLU A 5 13.21 9.68 3.08
N ASN A 6 14.53 9.62 3.23
CA ASN A 6 15.39 8.93 2.29
C ASN A 6 15.53 7.46 2.68
N ARG A 7 15.27 6.55 1.74
CA ARG A 7 15.35 5.09 1.95
C ARG A 7 16.37 4.50 0.95
N LYS A 8 17.03 3.42 1.35
CA LYS A 8 17.92 2.68 0.45
C LYS A 8 17.12 1.69 -0.38
N ILE A 9 17.54 1.53 -1.63
CA ILE A 9 17.08 0.45 -2.50
C ILE A 9 17.86 -0.82 -2.12
N VAL A 10 17.16 -1.94 -2.01
CA VAL A 10 17.72 -3.25 -1.69
C VAL A 10 17.54 -4.20 -2.87
N ARG A 11 18.44 -5.17 -3.01
CA ARG A 11 18.35 -6.20 -4.05
C ARG A 11 17.31 -7.24 -3.69
N ILE A 12 16.43 -7.56 -4.63
CA ILE A 12 15.40 -8.60 -4.50
C ILE A 12 15.62 -9.60 -5.64
N GLY A 13 15.98 -10.83 -5.32
CA GLY A 13 16.32 -11.82 -6.34
C GLY A 13 17.47 -11.40 -7.26
N LYS A 14 17.43 -11.86 -8.52
CA LYS A 14 18.52 -11.63 -9.50
C LYS A 14 18.34 -10.36 -10.32
N THR A 15 17.11 -9.99 -10.63
CA THR A 15 16.79 -8.97 -11.64
C THR A 15 16.03 -7.77 -11.09
N SER A 16 15.59 -7.80 -9.83
CA SER A 16 14.78 -6.73 -9.26
C SER A 16 15.43 -6.06 -8.05
N LEU A 17 14.96 -4.85 -7.81
CA LEU A 17 15.29 -4.02 -6.68
C LEU A 17 13.99 -3.60 -6.01
N GLY A 18 14.05 -3.34 -4.71
CA GLY A 18 12.89 -2.91 -3.94
C GLY A 18 13.24 -1.80 -2.94
N ILE A 19 12.22 -1.10 -2.48
CA ILE A 19 12.29 -0.20 -1.33
C ILE A 19 11.51 -0.80 -0.17
N ILE A 20 11.99 -0.62 1.05
CA ILE A 20 11.29 -1.07 2.25
C ILE A 20 10.51 0.10 2.81
N LEU A 21 9.18 -0.02 2.82
CA LEU A 21 8.28 0.98 3.38
C LEU A 21 8.03 0.72 4.89
N PRO A 22 8.04 1.76 5.74
CA PRO A 22 7.64 1.63 7.13
C PRO A 22 6.22 1.08 7.29
N LYS A 23 6.02 0.16 8.26
CA LYS A 23 4.69 -0.41 8.56
C LYS A 23 3.62 0.66 8.83
N ALA A 24 4.01 1.78 9.44
CA ALA A 24 3.09 2.88 9.73
C ALA A 24 2.50 3.52 8.45
N TRP A 25 3.29 3.60 7.37
CA TRP A 25 2.81 4.13 6.08
C TRP A 25 1.83 3.16 5.45
N LEU A 26 2.19 1.88 5.40
CA LEU A 26 1.33 0.84 4.87
C LEU A 26 -0.02 0.78 5.60
N ARG A 27 -0.01 0.91 6.94
CA ARG A 27 -1.23 1.00 7.75
C ARG A 27 -2.07 2.23 7.43
N TYR A 28 -1.45 3.39 7.19
CA TYR A 28 -2.18 4.60 6.81
C TYR A 28 -2.90 4.44 5.47
N PHE A 29 -2.26 3.75 4.52
CA PHE A 29 -2.81 3.48 3.19
C PHE A 29 -3.62 2.17 3.10
N SER A 30 -3.83 1.48 4.22
CA SER A 30 -4.49 0.17 4.28
C SER A 30 -3.91 -0.88 3.33
N ILE A 31 -2.58 -0.87 3.13
CA ILE A 31 -1.86 -1.84 2.29
C ILE A 31 -1.30 -2.96 3.18
N ASN A 32 -1.61 -4.20 2.85
CA ASN A 32 -1.08 -5.40 3.49
C ASN A 32 -0.06 -6.12 2.61
N ALA A 33 0.73 -7.00 3.23
CA ALA A 33 1.63 -7.87 2.47
C ALA A 33 0.80 -8.82 1.60
N GLY A 34 1.04 -8.82 0.30
CA GLY A 34 0.28 -9.59 -0.69
C GLY A 34 -0.73 -8.75 -1.48
N ASP A 35 -1.05 -7.53 -1.03
CA ASP A 35 -1.92 -6.63 -1.79
C ASP A 35 -1.20 -6.13 -3.05
N GLU A 36 -1.96 -5.98 -4.12
CA GLU A 36 -1.48 -5.34 -5.36
C GLU A 36 -1.50 -3.81 -5.23
N VAL A 37 -0.50 -3.18 -5.84
CA VAL A 37 -0.38 -1.71 -5.89
C VAL A 37 -0.12 -1.27 -7.31
N GLU A 38 -0.57 -0.07 -7.64
CA GLU A 38 -0.27 0.54 -8.94
C GLU A 38 1.05 1.32 -8.85
N VAL A 39 1.95 1.05 -9.80
CA VAL A 39 3.25 1.70 -9.91
C VAL A 39 3.29 2.50 -11.21
N ILE A 40 3.44 3.81 -11.10
CA ILE A 40 3.52 4.73 -12.24
C ILE A 40 4.94 5.26 -12.33
N SER A 41 5.62 5.03 -13.46
CA SER A 41 6.96 5.53 -13.75
C SER A 41 6.92 6.62 -14.83
N ASN A 42 6.84 7.88 -14.42
CA ASN A 42 6.81 9.03 -15.33
C ASN A 42 7.64 10.19 -14.75
N GLY A 43 8.97 10.13 -14.92
CA GLY A 43 9.94 11.06 -14.30
C GLY A 43 10.14 10.83 -12.79
N HIS A 44 9.10 10.42 -12.09
CA HIS A 44 9.12 9.92 -10.72
C HIS A 44 8.39 8.57 -10.63
N ILE A 45 8.75 7.76 -9.64
CA ILE A 45 8.01 6.54 -9.31
C ILE A 45 6.97 6.90 -8.25
N THR A 46 5.71 6.71 -8.60
CA THR A 46 4.59 6.85 -7.66
C THR A 46 4.00 5.47 -7.41
N VAL A 47 3.84 5.11 -6.14
CA VAL A 47 3.14 3.89 -5.71
C VAL A 47 1.85 4.31 -5.02
N ARG A 48 0.71 3.78 -5.46
CA ARG A 48 -0.58 4.02 -4.83
C ARG A 48 -1.35 2.72 -4.61
N PRO A 49 -2.21 2.64 -3.57
CA PRO A 49 -3.12 1.52 -3.40
C PRO A 49 -3.93 1.30 -4.68
N LEU A 50 -4.07 0.05 -5.10
CA LEU A 50 -5.02 -0.31 -6.14
C LEU A 50 -6.42 -0.25 -5.49
N ILE A 51 -7.20 0.81 -5.78
CA ILE A 51 -8.59 0.88 -5.31
C ILE A 51 -9.41 -0.05 -6.20
N THR A 52 -9.42 -1.33 -5.87
CA THR A 52 -10.37 -2.26 -6.47
C THR A 52 -11.74 -1.92 -5.87
N LYS A 53 -12.69 -1.47 -6.71
CA LYS A 53 -14.11 -1.34 -6.31
C LYS A 53 -14.72 -2.73 -6.06
N THR A 54 -14.19 -3.49 -5.11
CA THR A 54 -14.75 -4.78 -4.72
C THR A 54 -14.36 -5.08 -3.28
N ASN A 55 -15.18 -4.61 -2.34
CA ASN A 55 -15.99 -5.48 -1.50
C ASN A 55 -16.79 -4.65 -0.49
N ASN A 56 -18.09 -4.57 -0.74
CA ASN A 56 -19.10 -4.45 0.31
C ASN A 56 -18.94 -5.66 1.25
N ALA A 57 -18.19 -5.51 2.33
CA ALA A 57 -18.28 -6.34 3.53
C ALA A 57 -17.38 -5.72 4.61
N GLY A 58 -17.78 -4.56 5.13
CA GLY A 58 -17.31 -4.15 6.45
C GLY A 58 -17.97 -5.04 7.52
N PRO A 59 -17.27 -5.45 8.58
CA PRO A 59 -17.79 -6.38 9.60
C PRO A 59 -18.78 -5.74 10.59
N PHE A 60 -19.50 -4.68 10.20
CA PHE A 60 -20.45 -3.96 11.05
C PHE A 60 -21.86 -3.97 10.46
N SER A 61 -22.39 -5.16 10.20
CA SER A 61 -23.83 -5.37 9.98
C SER A 61 -24.34 -6.43 10.93
N SER A 62 -24.19 -6.19 12.23
CA SER A 62 -24.79 -6.99 13.30
C SER A 62 -24.88 -6.13 14.56
N GLU A 63 -25.67 -5.07 14.52
CA GLU A 63 -26.31 -4.46 15.69
C GLU A 63 -27.26 -3.37 15.20
N GLU A 64 -28.46 -3.78 14.82
CA GLU A 64 -29.66 -3.02 15.18
C GLU A 64 -30.75 -4.04 15.48
N SER A 65 -30.74 -4.49 16.74
CA SER A 65 -31.91 -5.09 17.39
C SER A 65 -32.79 -3.93 17.85
N ALA A 66 -33.96 -3.77 17.26
CA ALA A 66 -35.13 -3.14 17.87
C ALA A 66 -36.40 -3.67 17.18
#